data_AF-A0A1H6R577-F1
#
_entry.id   AF-A0A1H6R577-F1
#
_cell.length_a   1.000
_cell.length_b   1.000
_cell.length_c   1.000
_cell.angle_alpha   90.00
_cell.angle_beta   90.00
_cell.angle_gamma   90.00
#
_symmetry.space_group_name_H-M   'P 1'
#
loop_
_entity.id
_entity.type
_entity.pdbx_description
1 polymer ?
#
loop_
_entity_poly.entity_id
_entity_poly.type
_entity_poly.pdbx_seq_one_letter_code
_entity_poly.pdbx_strand_id
1 'polypeptide(L)'
;MRTLKFKKLTIISNLQKKARQLEFSDRYNLILAEGTNSVGKSSVVKNLFWCFGCEPRFDDKWNGLNCKAIVEFEVGNKKYWVARDDNRFFLSEDGIKYKSYTGLAGDFSKRISEIVNFNALLPVRNQDEVVIPPPAFYFLPFYIDQKQSWSNAWVSFDKLGQFADWKKEIIQYHSGMIKENYFDLTKDIYEKKREKAAIKNQIDKYETAISIVSDFIPSIETTVNLEEFDEIEEELKYKILELHNLQELVFEEFAELRADKAHIQSQLAIANEAVSKLEKDYEFAEETDNEIECPTCGVIHDNTLVNRFALLKDKEQAEQVAKRLEKALKKYEKSVIKKEEELKEIRNKIEALNEKYYKKEDNGNTITFQNILDSVAAHSVTHKVNRSKSIKLEKFYSLEADEKTLGKDRSSTSKETRKTVRDKFLELFPSYVAKLKAFGVNTSNIKSPENHARVAKSGGAAESTRAMLAYYVSLYNLISMYSEEILSPLVIDTPNQHEQAAKHYESIVSLIMNNTPANSQVFLCGMDSDKLSQMKNQGQVHFLEKEHALLEASEYEGLNEIYSSIFE
;
A
#
# COMPACT_ATOMS: atom_id res chain seq x y z
N MET A 1 -0.26 5.72 29.48
CA MET A 1 0.10 5.63 28.05
C MET A 1 1.58 5.96 27.88
N ARG A 2 2.30 5.20 27.05
CA ARG A 2 3.71 5.48 26.72
C ARG A 2 3.77 6.63 25.71
N THR A 3 4.78 7.48 25.82
CA THR A 3 4.98 8.63 24.93
C THR A 3 6.30 8.51 24.21
N LEU A 4 6.35 9.07 22.99
CA LEU A 4 7.60 9.35 22.30
C LEU A 4 8.03 10.77 22.68
N LYS A 5 9.31 10.96 22.98
CA LYS A 5 9.90 12.25 23.29
C LYS A 5 11.16 12.46 22.46
N PHE A 6 11.22 13.52 21.68
CA PHE A 6 12.46 13.96 21.06
C PHE A 6 13.37 14.54 22.14
N LYS A 7 14.62 14.11 22.19
CA LYS A 7 15.61 14.58 23.17
C LYS A 7 16.62 15.51 22.54
N LYS A 8 17.01 15.24 21.30
CA LYS A 8 18.04 15.99 20.60
C LYS A 8 17.85 15.90 19.10
N LEU A 9 18.14 16.99 18.41
CA LEU A 9 18.24 17.07 16.95
C LEU A 9 19.60 17.63 16.59
N THR A 10 20.32 16.92 15.73
CA THR A 10 21.57 17.37 15.11
C THR A 10 21.36 17.49 13.61
N ILE A 11 21.73 18.61 13.00
CA ILE A 11 21.68 18.86 11.55
C ILE A 11 23.08 19.22 11.07
N ILE A 12 23.55 18.58 10.01
CA ILE A 12 24.91 18.77 9.48
C ILE A 12 24.82 19.01 7.96
N SER A 13 25.41 20.08 7.47
CA SER A 13 25.63 20.32 6.04
C SER A 13 27.13 20.26 5.75
N ASN A 14 27.58 19.16 5.14
CA ASN A 14 28.96 19.00 4.70
C ASN A 14 29.31 19.96 3.56
N LEU A 15 28.33 20.28 2.71
CA LEU A 15 28.50 21.23 1.61
C LEU A 15 28.86 22.63 2.12
N GLN A 16 28.16 23.08 3.17
CA GLN A 16 28.38 24.42 3.74
C GLN A 16 29.41 24.44 4.89
N LYS A 17 29.86 23.26 5.35
CA LYS A 17 30.64 23.11 6.59
C LYS A 17 30.00 23.82 7.78
N LYS A 18 28.70 23.59 7.96
CA LYS A 18 27.90 24.15 9.05
C LYS A 18 27.06 23.07 9.70
N ALA A 19 26.86 23.17 11.00
CA ALA A 19 26.01 22.26 11.74
C ALA A 19 25.18 23.00 12.79
N ARG A 20 24.19 22.30 13.35
CA ARG A 20 23.51 22.73 14.57
C ARG A 20 23.03 21.56 15.40
N GLN A 21 23.14 21.68 16.72
CA GLN A 21 22.54 20.77 17.67
C GLN A 21 21.56 21.49 18.60
N LEU A 22 20.41 20.87 18.86
CA LEU A 22 19.36 21.38 19.73
C LEU A 22 18.91 20.27 20.69
N GLU A 23 18.91 20.55 21.99
CA GLU A 23 18.39 19.66 23.02
C GLU A 23 16.99 20.07 23.47
N PHE A 24 16.15 19.11 23.80
CA PHE A 24 14.73 19.35 24.08
C PHE A 24 14.34 18.87 25.47
N SER A 25 13.47 19.63 26.13
CA SER A 25 12.84 19.23 27.39
C SER A 25 11.70 18.24 27.15
N ASP A 26 11.34 17.51 28.20
CA ASP A 26 10.28 16.50 28.17
C ASP A 26 8.86 17.05 27.97
N ARG A 27 8.66 18.36 28.14
CA ARG A 27 7.32 18.97 28.16
C ARG A 27 7.14 20.05 27.11
N TYR A 28 7.76 21.22 27.26
CA TYR A 28 7.57 22.35 26.35
C TYR A 28 8.88 22.72 25.67
N ASN A 29 8.83 22.88 24.35
CA ASN A 29 9.98 23.26 23.53
C ASN A 29 9.56 24.41 22.61
N LEU A 30 10.11 25.59 22.84
CA LEU A 30 9.76 26.79 22.10
C LEU A 30 10.90 27.13 21.14
N ILE A 31 10.60 27.19 19.84
CA ILE A 31 11.54 27.61 18.80
C ILE A 31 11.14 29.02 18.35
N LEU A 32 11.81 30.02 18.90
CA LEU A 32 11.39 31.42 18.81
C LEU A 32 12.36 32.26 17.99
N ALA A 33 11.86 33.36 17.44
CA ALA A 33 12.67 34.37 16.76
C ALA A 33 12.38 35.75 17.33
N GLU A 34 13.42 36.59 17.38
CA GLU A 34 13.32 37.98 17.79
C GLU A 34 13.47 38.88 16.56
N GLY A 35 12.49 39.75 16.32
CA GLY A 35 12.55 40.82 15.30
C GLY A 35 12.49 40.40 13.83
N THR A 36 12.96 39.22 13.44
CA THR A 36 13.04 38.79 12.03
C THR A 36 12.38 37.43 11.75
N ASN A 37 11.86 37.29 10.54
CA ASN A 37 11.33 36.03 10.02
C ASN A 37 12.44 35.23 9.31
N SER A 38 12.12 34.04 8.80
CA SER A 38 13.06 33.25 7.97
C SER A 38 14.37 32.80 8.65
N VAL A 39 14.40 32.76 9.98
CA VAL A 39 15.53 32.27 10.80
C VAL A 39 15.64 30.74 10.89
N GLY A 40 14.77 29.98 10.20
CA GLY A 40 14.82 28.51 10.18
C GLY A 40 13.97 27.77 11.23
N LYS A 41 13.01 28.44 11.89
CA LYS A 41 12.11 27.81 12.89
C LYS A 41 11.42 26.55 12.34
N SER A 42 10.77 26.67 11.18
CA SER A 42 10.11 25.54 10.52
C SER A 42 11.10 24.48 10.09
N SER A 43 12.31 24.86 9.66
CA SER A 43 13.35 23.89 9.27
C SER A 43 13.74 22.98 10.44
N VAL A 44 13.88 23.53 11.66
CA VAL A 44 14.15 22.73 12.88
C VAL A 44 13.10 21.63 13.04
N VAL A 45 11.83 22.00 13.12
CA VAL A 45 10.76 21.04 13.41
C VAL A 45 10.47 20.10 12.25
N LYS A 46 10.66 20.53 11.00
CA LYS A 46 10.54 19.67 9.82
C LYS A 46 11.61 18.58 9.82
N ASN A 47 12.84 18.89 10.25
CA ASN A 47 13.90 17.88 10.34
C ASN A 47 13.59 16.77 11.34
N LEU A 48 12.83 17.06 12.42
CA LEU A 48 12.37 16.03 13.36
C LEU A 48 11.59 14.93 12.64
N PHE A 49 10.70 15.30 11.72
CA PHE A 49 9.88 14.34 10.97
C PHE A 49 10.60 13.80 9.73
N TRP A 50 11.42 14.62 9.08
CA TRP A 50 12.19 14.22 7.90
C TRP A 50 13.11 13.03 8.20
N CYS A 51 13.75 13.00 9.38
CA CYS A 51 14.58 11.87 9.82
C CYS A 51 13.81 10.54 9.89
N PHE A 52 12.52 10.56 10.24
CA PHE A 52 11.68 9.37 10.28
C PHE A 52 11.15 8.97 8.90
N GLY A 53 11.57 9.63 7.84
CA GLY A 53 11.08 9.34 6.50
C GLY A 53 9.74 9.96 6.16
N CYS A 54 9.35 11.00 6.90
CA CYS A 54 8.31 11.90 6.44
C CYS A 54 8.88 12.87 5.40
N GLU A 55 8.00 13.44 4.57
CA GLU A 55 8.39 14.34 3.49
C GLU A 55 7.76 15.73 3.70
N PRO A 56 8.17 16.48 4.74
CA PRO A 56 7.69 17.85 4.93
C PRO A 56 8.25 18.76 3.84
N ARG A 57 7.49 19.80 3.46
CA ARG A 57 7.91 20.73 2.41
C ARG A 57 8.96 21.72 2.92
N PHE A 58 10.20 21.56 2.48
CA PHE A 58 11.26 22.55 2.64
C PHE A 58 11.25 23.57 1.51
N ASP A 59 11.90 24.72 1.70
CA ASP A 59 12.15 25.66 0.60
C ASP A 59 13.40 25.25 -0.21
N ASP A 60 13.53 25.79 -1.42
CA ASP A 60 14.60 25.42 -2.34
C ASP A 60 16.00 25.74 -1.79
N LYS A 61 16.12 26.83 -1.02
CA LYS A 61 17.38 27.19 -0.36
C LYS A 61 17.80 26.11 0.63
N TRP A 62 16.85 25.61 1.43
CA TRP A 62 17.09 24.54 2.39
C TRP A 62 17.48 23.23 1.70
N ASN A 63 16.76 22.85 0.64
CA ASN A 63 17.07 21.65 -0.15
C ASN A 63 18.50 21.70 -0.72
N GLY A 64 18.95 22.88 -1.16
CA GLY A 64 20.31 23.09 -1.65
C GLY A 64 21.42 22.94 -0.59
N LEU A 65 21.10 22.90 0.71
CA LEU A 65 22.10 22.71 1.77
C LEU A 65 22.60 21.26 1.88
N ASN A 66 21.88 20.30 1.28
CA ASN A 66 22.17 18.86 1.37
C ASN A 66 22.47 18.41 2.81
N CYS A 67 21.51 18.69 3.70
CA CYS A 67 21.65 18.41 5.12
C CYS A 67 21.47 16.93 5.43
N LYS A 68 22.27 16.44 6.38
CA LYS A 68 22.03 15.22 7.13
C LYS A 68 21.43 15.57 8.47
N ALA A 69 20.62 14.70 9.03
CA ALA A 69 20.06 14.94 10.36
C ALA A 69 20.02 13.66 11.20
N ILE A 70 20.17 13.83 12.51
CA ILE A 70 20.06 12.78 13.53
C ILE A 70 19.07 13.26 14.59
N VAL A 71 18.12 12.40 14.94
CA VAL A 71 17.18 12.61 16.03
C VAL A 71 17.40 11.54 17.08
N GLU A 72 17.71 11.98 18.29
CA GLU A 72 17.69 11.14 19.48
C GLU A 72 16.30 11.24 20.11
N PHE A 73 15.68 10.11 20.37
CA PHE A 73 14.34 10.06 20.94
C PHE A 73 14.18 8.92 21.93
N GLU A 74 13.15 9.02 22.76
CA GLU A 74 12.83 8.03 23.78
C GLU A 74 11.38 7.58 23.60
N VAL A 75 11.14 6.28 23.69
CA VAL A 75 9.79 5.71 23.79
C VAL A 75 9.66 4.96 25.11
N GLY A 76 8.82 5.50 26.00
CA GLY A 76 8.78 5.03 27.39
C GLY A 76 10.12 5.33 28.08
N ASN A 77 10.93 4.30 28.34
CA ASN A 77 12.26 4.41 28.96
C ASN A 77 13.39 3.90 28.05
N LYS A 78 13.09 3.62 26.77
CA LYS A 78 14.07 3.11 25.79
C LYS A 78 14.50 4.23 24.85
N LYS A 79 15.80 4.39 24.69
CA LYS A 79 16.41 5.39 23.80
C LYS A 79 16.60 4.82 22.40
N TYR A 80 16.47 5.68 21.41
CA TYR A 80 16.62 5.38 20.00
C TYR A 80 17.27 6.56 19.29
N TRP A 81 17.94 6.26 18.18
CA TRP A 81 18.53 7.24 17.27
C TRP A 81 18.05 6.93 15.88
N VAL A 82 17.48 7.92 15.20
CA VAL A 82 17.19 7.83 13.77
C VAL A 82 17.97 8.92 13.03
N ALA A 83 18.67 8.53 11.99
CA ALA A 83 19.40 9.46 11.14
C ALA A 83 19.01 9.29 9.68
N ARG A 84 19.13 10.37 8.92
CA ARG A 84 18.82 10.39 7.49
C ARG A 84 19.88 11.17 6.72
N ASP A 85 20.27 10.59 5.59
CA ASP A 85 21.11 11.20 4.57
C ASP A 85 20.48 10.91 3.20
N ASP A 86 19.80 11.91 2.65
CA ASP A 86 18.96 11.80 1.45
C ASP A 86 17.95 10.63 1.55
N ASN A 87 18.12 9.56 0.76
CA ASN A 87 17.25 8.38 0.76
C ASN A 87 17.77 7.21 1.62
N ARG A 88 18.84 7.43 2.39
CA ARG A 88 19.42 6.46 3.33
C ARG A 88 18.95 6.77 4.74
N PHE A 89 18.41 5.75 5.41
CA PHE A 89 17.92 5.83 6.78
C PHE A 89 18.75 4.95 7.69
N PHE A 90 19.01 5.42 8.90
CA PHE A 90 19.82 4.72 9.88
C PHE A 90 19.07 4.69 11.20
N LEU A 91 18.99 3.52 11.84
CA LEU A 91 18.31 3.36 13.11
C LEU A 91 19.22 2.62 14.10
N SER A 92 19.27 3.11 15.33
CA SER A 92 20.01 2.50 16.44
C SER A 92 19.18 2.52 17.72
N GLU A 93 19.40 1.53 18.60
CA GLU A 93 18.78 1.41 19.94
C GLU A 93 19.79 1.60 21.08
N ASP A 94 21.09 1.64 20.76
CA ASP A 94 22.19 1.82 21.70
C ASP A 94 23.01 3.09 21.42
N GLY A 95 22.75 3.76 20.29
CA GLY A 95 23.47 4.95 19.83
C GLY A 95 24.83 4.63 19.21
N ILE A 96 25.19 3.35 19.11
CA ILE A 96 26.52 2.90 18.65
C ILE A 96 26.38 2.10 17.35
N LYS A 97 25.48 1.12 17.32
CA LYS A 97 25.25 0.27 16.14
C LYS A 97 24.06 0.77 15.36
N TYR A 98 24.31 1.23 14.14
CA TYR A 98 23.27 1.69 13.22
C TYR A 98 22.98 0.63 12.17
N LYS A 99 21.70 0.29 12.03
CA LYS A 99 21.23 -0.49 10.89
C LYS A 99 20.85 0.49 9.78
N SER A 100 21.44 0.29 8.59
CA SER A 100 21.13 1.08 7.40
C SER A 100 19.95 0.50 6.63
N TYR A 101 19.13 1.37 6.07
CA TYR A 101 17.99 1.05 5.22
C TYR A 101 18.04 1.94 3.97
N THR A 102 17.68 1.37 2.82
CA THR A 102 17.59 2.11 1.56
C THR A 102 16.12 2.28 1.20
N GLY A 103 15.64 3.52 1.16
CA GLY A 103 14.25 3.85 0.89
C GLY A 103 13.30 3.69 2.08
N LEU A 104 12.06 4.14 1.87
CA LEU A 104 11.03 4.23 2.90
C LEU A 104 10.19 2.95 3.06
N ALA A 105 10.08 2.14 2.00
CA ALA A 105 9.25 0.95 2.00
C ALA A 105 9.91 -0.25 2.72
N GLY A 106 9.09 -1.19 3.19
CA GLY A 106 9.57 -2.45 3.76
C GLY A 106 10.07 -2.32 5.21
N ASP A 107 11.30 -2.75 5.45
CA ASP A 107 11.82 -3.02 6.80
C ASP A 107 11.95 -1.78 7.69
N PHE A 108 12.25 -0.60 7.12
CA PHE A 108 12.35 0.63 7.90
C PHE A 108 10.99 1.05 8.46
N SER A 109 9.98 1.12 7.59
CA SER A 109 8.59 1.42 7.98
C SER A 109 8.06 0.43 9.01
N LYS A 110 8.33 -0.87 8.81
CA LYS A 110 7.96 -1.92 9.76
C LYS A 110 8.62 -1.69 11.13
N ARG A 111 9.92 -1.41 11.15
CA ARG A 111 10.65 -1.21 12.42
C ARG A 111 10.17 0.04 13.17
N ILE A 112 9.94 1.15 12.47
CA ILE A 112 9.38 2.36 13.10
C ILE A 112 7.98 2.08 13.63
N SER A 113 7.11 1.42 12.85
CA SER A 113 5.77 1.00 13.27
C SER A 113 5.80 0.14 14.55
N GLU A 114 6.73 -0.82 14.67
CA GLU A 114 6.93 -1.59 15.90
C GLU A 114 7.33 -0.71 17.11
N ILE A 115 8.24 0.24 16.91
CA ILE A 115 8.72 1.15 17.98
C ILE A 115 7.58 2.03 18.49
N VAL A 116 6.73 2.53 17.59
CA VAL A 116 5.62 3.44 17.93
C VAL A 116 4.28 2.72 18.12
N ASN A 117 4.25 1.38 18.04
CA ASN A 117 3.06 0.55 18.09
C ASN A 117 1.94 1.01 17.13
N PHE A 118 2.32 1.31 15.88
CA PHE A 118 1.40 1.81 14.85
C PHE A 118 0.96 0.67 13.92
N ASN A 119 -0.16 0.05 14.25
CA ASN A 119 -0.64 -1.21 13.64
C ASN A 119 -1.60 -1.00 12.46
N ALA A 120 -1.70 0.23 11.92
CA ALA A 120 -2.56 0.51 10.79
C ALA A 120 -2.06 -0.18 9.51
N LEU A 121 -2.99 -0.73 8.73
CA LEU A 121 -2.72 -1.31 7.41
C LEU A 121 -3.52 -0.56 6.35
N LEU A 122 -2.88 -0.27 5.21
CA LEU A 122 -3.54 0.36 4.07
C LEU A 122 -3.48 -0.54 2.84
N PRO A 123 -4.57 -0.58 2.05
CA PRO A 123 -4.61 -1.38 0.84
C PRO A 123 -3.74 -0.78 -0.26
N VAL A 124 -2.97 -1.64 -0.93
CA VAL A 124 -2.18 -1.26 -2.10
C VAL A 124 -3.12 -1.06 -3.29
N ARG A 125 -2.89 -0.01 -4.09
CA ARG A 125 -3.72 0.28 -5.25
C ARG A 125 -3.67 -0.89 -6.25
N ASN A 126 -4.83 -1.32 -6.71
CA ASN A 126 -5.00 -2.37 -7.72
C ASN A 126 -4.38 -3.73 -7.32
N GLN A 127 -4.19 -3.99 -6.03
CA GLN A 127 -3.68 -5.25 -5.53
C GLN A 127 -4.53 -5.71 -4.35
N ASP A 128 -4.79 -7.03 -4.28
CA ASP A 128 -5.42 -7.65 -3.11
C ASP A 128 -4.39 -7.84 -1.99
N GLU A 129 -3.74 -6.75 -1.59
CA GLU A 129 -2.77 -6.73 -0.50
C GLU A 129 -2.93 -5.48 0.36
N VAL A 130 -2.64 -5.64 1.65
CA VAL A 130 -2.54 -4.56 2.63
C VAL A 130 -1.12 -4.51 3.18
N VAL A 131 -0.60 -3.31 3.37
CA VAL A 131 0.76 -3.08 3.83
C VAL A 131 0.80 -2.07 4.97
N ILE A 132 1.86 -2.15 5.78
CA ILE A 132 2.16 -1.12 6.78
C ILE A 132 2.55 0.15 6.02
N PRO A 133 1.85 1.28 6.26
CA PRO A 133 2.17 2.51 5.56
C PRO A 133 3.42 3.19 6.16
N PRO A 134 4.08 4.08 5.41
CA PRO A 134 5.27 4.80 5.88
C PRO A 134 5.04 5.61 7.17
N PRO A 135 6.10 5.93 7.93
CA PRO A 135 5.99 6.70 9.18
C PRO A 135 5.28 8.04 9.04
N ALA A 136 5.27 8.62 7.84
CA ALA A 136 4.48 9.80 7.52
C ALA A 136 3.03 9.68 8.00
N PHE A 137 2.38 8.52 7.80
CA PHE A 137 0.98 8.31 8.19
C PHE A 137 0.77 8.32 9.70
N TYR A 138 1.75 7.84 10.47
CA TYR A 138 1.75 7.93 11.93
C TYR A 138 1.91 9.36 12.44
N PHE A 139 2.76 10.17 11.80
CA PHE A 139 3.07 11.52 12.28
C PHE A 139 2.05 12.61 11.90
N LEU A 140 1.08 12.32 11.02
CA LEU A 140 0.09 13.29 10.53
C LEU A 140 -0.71 14.04 11.61
N PRO A 141 -1.24 13.40 12.67
CA PRO A 141 -2.02 14.12 13.69
C PRO A 141 -1.13 14.93 14.64
N PHE A 142 0.20 14.76 14.58
CA PHE A 142 1.16 15.30 15.52
C PHE A 142 1.94 16.50 14.97
N TYR A 143 1.75 16.86 13.70
CA TYR A 143 2.38 18.02 13.10
C TYR A 143 1.37 18.94 12.44
N ILE A 144 1.32 20.20 12.88
CA ILE A 144 0.58 21.28 12.23
C ILE A 144 1.61 22.14 11.47
N ASP A 145 1.75 21.91 10.15
CA ASP A 145 2.62 22.69 9.26
C ASP A 145 2.08 24.11 9.05
N GLN A 146 2.99 25.07 9.00
CA GLN A 146 2.69 26.50 8.86
C GLN A 146 1.91 26.83 7.58
N LYS A 147 2.16 26.15 6.46
CA LYS A 147 1.59 26.51 5.16
C LYS A 147 0.33 25.71 4.82
N GLN A 148 0.32 24.42 5.13
CA GLN A 148 -0.73 23.51 4.63
C GLN A 148 -1.78 23.18 5.69
N SER A 149 -1.33 22.86 6.91
CA SER A 149 -2.18 22.20 7.92
C SER A 149 -3.25 23.09 8.55
N TRP A 150 -3.07 24.41 8.50
CA TRP A 150 -4.05 25.40 8.98
C TRP A 150 -5.25 25.53 8.05
N SER A 151 -5.03 25.38 6.74
CA SER A 151 -6.08 25.44 5.71
C SER A 151 -6.74 24.09 5.43
N ASN A 152 -6.05 22.98 5.71
CA ASN A 152 -6.58 21.64 5.52
C ASN A 152 -5.92 20.71 6.51
N ALA A 153 -6.69 19.89 7.23
CA ALA A 153 -6.09 18.91 8.13
C ALA A 153 -5.47 17.74 7.35
N TRP A 154 -4.48 17.06 7.95
CA TRP A 154 -3.88 15.83 7.42
C TRP A 154 -3.09 16.00 6.11
N VAL A 155 -2.46 17.16 5.90
CA VAL A 155 -1.62 17.45 4.71
C VAL A 155 -0.24 18.02 5.09
N SER A 156 0.28 17.60 6.24
CA SER A 156 1.54 18.13 6.78
C SER A 156 2.79 17.61 6.03
N PHE A 157 2.63 16.56 5.21
CA PHE A 157 3.70 15.93 4.43
C PHE A 157 3.26 15.75 2.97
N ASP A 158 4.23 15.80 2.06
CA ASP A 158 4.05 15.45 0.65
C ASP A 158 4.09 13.90 0.47
N LYS A 159 3.86 13.40 -0.76
CA LYS A 159 3.87 11.96 -1.13
C LYS A 159 2.85 11.05 -0.41
N LEU A 160 1.79 11.60 0.18
CA LEU A 160 0.68 10.82 0.79
C LEU A 160 -0.26 10.15 -0.23
N GLY A 161 -0.08 10.42 -1.53
CA GLY A 161 -0.96 9.97 -2.61
C GLY A 161 -0.80 8.51 -3.02
N GLN A 162 0.13 7.76 -2.42
CA GLN A 162 0.39 6.35 -2.75
C GLN A 162 -0.77 5.40 -2.41
N PHE A 163 -1.59 5.74 -1.41
CA PHE A 163 -2.80 4.99 -1.04
C PHE A 163 -4.05 5.77 -1.45
N ALA A 164 -5.10 5.05 -1.88
CA ALA A 164 -6.41 5.66 -2.12
C ALA A 164 -7.19 5.76 -0.79
N ASP A 165 -7.90 6.86 -0.58
CA ASP A 165 -8.87 7.08 0.51
C ASP A 165 -8.39 6.79 1.95
N TRP A 166 -7.08 6.75 2.18
CA TRP A 166 -6.44 6.38 3.46
C TRP A 166 -6.92 7.17 4.69
N LYS A 167 -7.44 8.38 4.50
CA LYS A 167 -7.87 9.26 5.61
C LYS A 167 -8.90 8.59 6.49
N LYS A 168 -9.80 7.78 5.93
CA LYS A 168 -10.85 7.13 6.72
C LYS A 168 -10.26 6.18 7.76
N GLU A 169 -9.41 5.25 7.33
CA GLU A 169 -8.79 4.25 8.20
C GLU A 169 -7.80 4.92 9.16
N ILE A 170 -6.95 5.83 8.68
CA ILE A 170 -5.92 6.47 9.50
C ILE A 170 -6.52 7.37 10.58
N ILE A 171 -7.53 8.19 10.25
CA ILE A 171 -8.20 9.05 11.24
C ILE A 171 -8.91 8.19 12.29
N GLN A 172 -9.60 7.13 11.87
CA GLN A 172 -10.28 6.23 12.80
C GLN A 172 -9.28 5.51 13.71
N TYR A 173 -8.12 5.10 13.20
CA TYR A 173 -7.11 4.42 14.00
C TYR A 173 -6.52 5.34 15.06
N HIS A 174 -6.00 6.50 14.65
CA HIS A 174 -5.43 7.48 15.59
C HIS A 174 -6.43 7.89 16.68
N SER A 175 -7.68 8.17 16.32
CA SER A 175 -8.69 8.55 17.30
C SER A 175 -9.14 7.41 18.24
N GLY A 176 -8.68 6.17 18.01
CA GLY A 176 -9.06 4.97 18.77
C GLY A 176 -10.42 4.38 18.39
N MET A 177 -11.01 4.82 17.27
CA MET A 177 -12.27 4.27 16.75
C MET A 177 -12.10 2.84 16.24
N ILE A 178 -10.96 2.57 15.60
CA ILE A 178 -10.52 1.24 15.20
C ILE A 178 -9.16 0.96 15.84
N LYS A 179 -8.85 -0.33 16.01
CA LYS A 179 -7.74 -0.84 16.82
C LYS A 179 -7.04 -1.98 16.09
N GLU A 180 -5.98 -2.55 16.68
CA GLU A 180 -5.21 -3.65 16.06
C GLU A 180 -6.10 -4.79 15.54
N ASN A 181 -7.06 -5.27 16.34
CA ASN A 181 -7.99 -6.34 15.93
C ASN A 181 -8.81 -6.01 14.65
N TYR A 182 -9.07 -4.73 14.36
CA TYR A 182 -9.70 -4.34 13.09
C TYR A 182 -8.80 -4.64 11.89
N PHE A 183 -7.49 -4.44 12.07
CA PHE A 183 -6.49 -4.69 11.03
C PHE A 183 -6.11 -6.16 10.93
N ASP A 184 -6.15 -6.93 12.02
CA ASP A 184 -6.04 -8.39 11.97
C ASP A 184 -7.12 -9.00 11.08
N LEU A 185 -8.39 -8.64 11.33
CA LEU A 185 -9.51 -9.07 10.48
C LEU A 185 -9.40 -8.51 9.06
N THR A 186 -8.79 -7.34 8.87
CA THR A 186 -8.53 -6.81 7.53
C THR A 186 -7.51 -7.68 6.80
N LYS A 187 -6.43 -8.09 7.46
CA LYS A 187 -5.43 -8.99 6.90
C LYS A 187 -6.06 -10.31 6.48
N ASP A 188 -6.89 -10.91 7.34
CA ASP A 188 -7.60 -12.15 7.04
C ASP A 188 -8.52 -12.01 5.81
N ILE A 189 -9.27 -10.90 5.71
CA ILE A 189 -10.09 -10.59 4.53
C ILE A 189 -9.26 -10.56 3.25
N TYR A 190 -8.09 -9.91 3.28
CA TYR A 190 -7.21 -9.81 2.11
C TYR A 190 -6.52 -11.14 1.78
N GLU A 191 -6.24 -11.99 2.76
CA GLU A 191 -5.82 -13.38 2.53
C GLU A 191 -6.92 -14.17 1.79
N LYS A 192 -8.17 -14.06 2.22
CA LYS A 192 -9.31 -14.70 1.53
C LYS A 192 -9.50 -14.18 0.11
N LYS A 193 -9.33 -12.89 -0.14
CA LYS A 193 -9.36 -12.32 -1.50
C LYS A 193 -8.30 -12.92 -2.41
N ARG A 194 -7.05 -13.06 -1.92
CA ARG A 194 -5.96 -13.70 -2.68
C ARG A 194 -6.25 -15.16 -2.98
N GLU A 195 -6.75 -15.92 -1.99
CA GLU A 195 -7.18 -17.31 -2.21
C GLU A 195 -8.29 -17.41 -3.27
N LYS A 196 -9.30 -16.51 -3.21
CA LYS A 196 -10.39 -16.44 -4.19
C LYS A 196 -9.88 -16.12 -5.60
N ALA A 197 -8.97 -15.15 -5.75
CA ALA A 197 -8.38 -14.81 -7.03
C ALA A 197 -7.62 -16.01 -7.65
N ALA A 198 -6.86 -16.75 -6.84
CA ALA A 198 -6.17 -17.95 -7.29
C ALA A 198 -7.14 -19.07 -7.72
N ILE A 199 -8.25 -19.27 -7.00
CA ILE A 199 -9.27 -20.27 -7.36
C ILE A 199 -10.04 -19.85 -8.61
N LYS A 200 -10.36 -18.55 -8.75
CA LYS A 200 -11.01 -18.01 -9.94
C LYS A 200 -10.20 -18.29 -11.20
N ASN A 201 -8.89 -18.03 -11.15
CA ASN A 201 -7.98 -18.37 -12.25
C ASN A 201 -8.00 -19.87 -12.61
N GLN A 202 -8.24 -20.77 -11.64
CA GLN A 202 -8.38 -22.20 -11.92
C GLN A 202 -9.73 -22.54 -12.55
N ILE A 203 -10.82 -21.88 -12.11
CA ILE A 203 -12.15 -22.03 -12.70
C ILE A 203 -12.11 -21.60 -14.18
N ASP A 204 -11.49 -20.47 -14.48
CA ASP A 204 -11.36 -19.95 -15.85
C ASP A 204 -10.60 -20.93 -16.78
N LYS A 205 -9.58 -21.63 -16.24
CA LYS A 205 -8.89 -22.71 -16.97
C LYS A 205 -9.80 -23.88 -17.30
N TYR A 206 -10.65 -24.31 -16.35
CA TYR A 206 -11.60 -25.39 -16.61
C TYR A 206 -12.67 -24.98 -17.62
N GLU A 207 -13.13 -23.73 -17.60
CA GLU A 207 -14.05 -23.21 -18.61
C GLU A 207 -13.45 -23.21 -20.01
N THR A 208 -12.18 -22.79 -20.10
CA THR A 208 -11.42 -22.86 -21.36
C THR A 208 -11.28 -24.30 -21.84
N ALA A 209 -10.96 -25.25 -20.95
CA ALA A 209 -10.85 -26.66 -21.29
C ALA A 209 -12.17 -27.24 -21.82
N ILE A 210 -13.31 -26.93 -21.18
CA ILE A 210 -14.64 -27.35 -21.64
C ILE A 210 -14.92 -26.81 -23.05
N SER A 211 -14.62 -25.53 -23.30
CA SER A 211 -14.79 -24.92 -24.62
C SER A 211 -13.97 -25.62 -25.70
N ILE A 212 -12.71 -25.95 -25.40
CA ILE A 212 -11.83 -26.65 -26.35
C ILE A 212 -12.36 -28.06 -26.65
N VAL A 213 -12.87 -28.77 -25.64
CA VAL A 213 -13.47 -30.10 -25.83
C VAL A 213 -14.74 -30.01 -26.70
N SER A 214 -15.59 -29.00 -26.48
CA SER A 214 -16.79 -28.80 -27.30
C SER A 214 -16.51 -28.40 -28.74
N ASP A 215 -15.40 -27.70 -29.00
CA ASP A 215 -15.03 -27.29 -30.37
C ASP A 215 -14.46 -28.45 -31.21
N PHE A 216 -13.85 -29.45 -30.57
CA PHE A 216 -13.22 -30.59 -31.26
C PHE A 216 -14.16 -31.76 -31.56
N ILE A 217 -15.33 -31.79 -30.93
CA ILE A 217 -16.23 -32.94 -30.97
C ILE A 217 -17.57 -32.45 -31.50
N PRO A 218 -17.99 -32.89 -32.70
CA PRO A 218 -19.31 -32.52 -33.21
C PRO A 218 -20.35 -32.88 -32.16
N SER A 219 -21.35 -32.02 -31.98
CA SER A 219 -22.53 -32.29 -31.17
C SER A 219 -23.30 -33.49 -31.75
N ILE A 220 -22.81 -34.70 -31.51
CA ILE A 220 -23.54 -35.92 -31.81
C ILE A 220 -24.52 -36.08 -30.64
N GLU A 221 -25.68 -35.43 -30.75
CA GLU A 221 -26.88 -35.76 -29.98
C GLU A 221 -27.28 -37.21 -30.33
N THR A 222 -26.62 -38.19 -29.74
CA THR A 222 -27.13 -39.55 -29.71
C THR A 222 -27.07 -40.03 -28.28
N THR A 223 -28.25 -40.18 -27.69
CA THR A 223 -28.49 -41.08 -26.56
C THR A 223 -28.02 -42.47 -26.98
N VAL A 224 -26.77 -42.81 -26.69
CA VAL A 224 -26.24 -44.16 -26.88
C VAL A 224 -26.82 -45.02 -25.77
N ASN A 225 -27.71 -45.94 -26.14
CA ASN A 225 -28.27 -46.92 -25.22
C ASN A 225 -27.22 -48.02 -25.01
N LEU A 226 -26.75 -48.20 -23.77
CA LEU A 226 -25.71 -49.16 -23.39
C LEU A 226 -26.09 -50.63 -23.69
N GLU A 227 -27.35 -50.89 -24.02
CA GLU A 227 -27.90 -52.21 -24.34
C GLU A 227 -27.43 -52.76 -25.70
N GLU A 228 -26.97 -51.92 -26.65
CA GLU A 228 -26.43 -52.37 -27.95
C GLU A 228 -25.02 -53.01 -27.84
N PHE A 229 -24.39 -52.97 -26.66
CA PHE A 229 -23.10 -53.61 -26.39
C PHE A 229 -23.19 -55.11 -26.02
N ASP A 230 -24.40 -55.64 -25.83
CA ASP A 230 -24.58 -57.01 -25.32
C ASP A 230 -24.56 -58.12 -26.40
N GLU A 231 -24.50 -57.77 -27.68
CA GLU A 231 -24.38 -58.75 -28.78
C GLU A 231 -22.92 -59.01 -29.22
N ILE A 232 -21.94 -58.39 -28.57
CA ILE A 232 -20.52 -58.53 -28.88
C ILE A 232 -19.91 -59.70 -28.07
N GLU A 233 -19.24 -60.63 -28.76
CA GLU A 233 -18.49 -61.76 -28.18
C GLU A 233 -17.63 -61.33 -26.96
N GLU A 234 -17.70 -62.03 -25.83
CA GLU A 234 -17.08 -61.65 -24.53
C GLU A 234 -15.59 -61.22 -24.65
N GLU A 235 -14.81 -61.88 -25.50
CA GLU A 235 -13.39 -61.55 -25.72
C GLU A 235 -13.19 -60.21 -26.46
N LEU A 236 -14.12 -59.86 -27.36
CA LEU A 236 -14.13 -58.58 -28.07
C LEU A 236 -14.53 -57.45 -27.12
N LYS A 237 -15.48 -57.70 -26.20
CA LYS A 237 -15.92 -56.75 -25.16
C LYS A 237 -14.75 -56.32 -24.27
N TYR A 238 -13.92 -57.25 -23.80
CA TYR A 238 -12.74 -56.92 -22.97
C TYR A 238 -11.67 -56.12 -23.71
N LYS A 239 -11.29 -56.51 -24.94
CA LYS A 239 -10.26 -55.81 -25.73
C LYS A 239 -10.70 -54.40 -26.13
N ILE A 240 -11.98 -54.25 -26.44
CA ILE A 240 -12.59 -52.96 -26.74
C ILE A 240 -12.61 -52.06 -25.50
N LEU A 241 -13.03 -52.60 -24.35
CA LEU A 241 -13.08 -51.85 -23.10
C LEU A 241 -11.67 -51.41 -22.65
N GLU A 242 -10.67 -52.25 -22.87
CA GLU A 242 -9.26 -51.91 -22.58
C GLU A 242 -8.74 -50.79 -23.48
N LEU A 243 -8.99 -50.86 -24.80
CA LEU A 243 -8.62 -49.81 -25.74
C LEU A 243 -9.39 -48.51 -25.47
N HIS A 244 -10.66 -48.60 -25.08
CA HIS A 244 -11.47 -47.46 -24.65
C HIS A 244 -10.85 -46.78 -23.43
N ASN A 245 -10.56 -47.54 -22.37
CA ASN A 245 -9.97 -46.99 -21.15
C ASN A 245 -8.60 -46.34 -21.42
N LEU A 246 -7.80 -46.96 -22.30
CA LEU A 246 -6.53 -46.38 -22.73
C LEU A 246 -6.73 -45.09 -23.55
N GLN A 247 -7.71 -45.07 -24.46
CA GLN A 247 -8.08 -43.88 -25.23
C GLN A 247 -8.50 -42.74 -24.31
N GLU A 248 -9.34 -43.01 -23.31
CA GLU A 248 -9.82 -42.03 -22.35
C GLU A 248 -8.68 -41.39 -21.55
N LEU A 249 -7.75 -42.20 -21.06
CA LEU A 249 -6.61 -41.74 -20.27
C LEU A 249 -5.66 -40.87 -21.09
N VAL A 250 -5.37 -41.28 -22.33
CA VAL A 250 -4.52 -40.51 -23.25
C VAL A 250 -5.23 -39.22 -23.70
N PHE A 251 -6.55 -39.26 -23.90
CA PHE A 251 -7.35 -38.10 -24.31
C PHE A 251 -7.45 -37.05 -23.19
N GLU A 252 -7.57 -37.48 -21.93
CA GLU A 252 -7.53 -36.60 -20.75
C GLU A 252 -6.22 -35.82 -20.68
N GLU A 253 -5.08 -36.52 -20.75
CA GLU A 253 -3.75 -35.89 -20.77
C GLU A 253 -3.57 -34.97 -21.99
N PHE A 254 -4.12 -35.35 -23.15
CA PHE A 254 -4.08 -34.54 -24.37
C PHE A 254 -4.86 -33.22 -24.23
N ALA A 255 -6.06 -33.27 -23.63
CA ALA A 255 -6.90 -32.10 -23.39
C ALA A 255 -6.23 -31.12 -22.41
N GLU A 256 -5.66 -31.64 -21.31
CA GLU A 256 -4.89 -30.82 -20.36
C GLU A 256 -3.69 -30.15 -21.03
N LEU A 257 -2.88 -30.91 -21.78
CA LEU A 257 -1.72 -30.38 -22.49
C LEU A 257 -2.10 -29.31 -23.53
N ARG A 258 -3.26 -29.44 -24.18
CA ARG A 258 -3.78 -28.42 -25.10
C ARG A 258 -4.26 -27.17 -24.40
N ALA A 259 -4.95 -27.29 -23.26
CA ALA A 259 -5.34 -26.14 -22.45
C ALA A 259 -4.11 -25.37 -21.96
N ASP A 260 -3.10 -26.07 -21.47
CA ASP A 260 -1.82 -25.48 -21.07
C ASP A 260 -1.10 -24.81 -22.26
N LYS A 261 -1.09 -25.46 -23.43
CA LYS A 261 -0.53 -24.88 -24.66
C LYS A 261 -1.23 -23.57 -25.02
N ALA A 262 -2.57 -23.55 -25.06
CA ALA A 262 -3.35 -22.36 -25.39
C ALA A 262 -3.10 -21.21 -24.40
N HIS A 263 -2.99 -21.53 -23.10
CA HIS A 263 -2.67 -20.56 -22.07
C HIS A 263 -1.28 -19.94 -22.26
N ILE A 264 -0.26 -20.77 -22.52
CA ILE A 264 1.11 -20.29 -22.78
C ILE A 264 1.18 -19.48 -24.09
N GLN A 265 0.42 -19.84 -25.12
CA GLN A 265 0.33 -19.06 -26.36
C GLN A 265 -0.24 -17.66 -26.12
N SER A 266 -1.29 -17.55 -25.32
CA SER A 266 -1.87 -16.25 -24.93
C SER A 266 -0.87 -15.41 -24.15
N GLN A 267 -0.19 -16.00 -23.16
CA GLN A 267 0.87 -15.31 -22.40
C GLN A 267 2.02 -14.83 -23.30
N LEU A 268 2.43 -15.66 -24.26
CA LEU A 268 3.48 -15.30 -25.21
C LEU A 268 3.05 -14.15 -26.12
N ALA A 269 1.79 -14.13 -26.58
CA ALA A 269 1.24 -13.04 -27.39
C ALA A 269 1.31 -11.70 -26.63
N ILE A 270 0.90 -11.70 -25.35
CA ILE A 270 0.98 -10.52 -24.47
C ILE A 270 2.43 -10.09 -24.27
N ALA A 271 3.33 -11.04 -24.00
CA ALA A 271 4.76 -10.74 -23.80
C ALA A 271 5.39 -10.13 -25.06
N ASN A 272 5.08 -10.66 -26.25
CA ASN A 272 5.56 -10.12 -27.52
C ASN A 272 4.97 -8.73 -27.82
N GLU A 273 3.71 -8.49 -27.48
CA GLU A 273 3.10 -7.17 -27.59
C GLU A 273 3.80 -6.15 -26.66
N ALA A 274 4.14 -6.56 -25.43
CA ALA A 274 4.88 -5.74 -24.49
C ALA A 274 6.29 -5.40 -25.01
N VAL A 275 7.02 -6.39 -25.55
CA VAL A 275 8.32 -6.17 -26.21
C VAL A 275 8.19 -5.16 -27.35
N SER A 276 7.20 -5.33 -28.23
CA SER A 276 6.98 -4.43 -29.37
C SER A 276 6.60 -3.01 -28.93
N LYS A 277 5.81 -2.85 -27.87
CA LYS A 277 5.48 -1.53 -27.31
C LYS A 277 6.70 -0.85 -26.72
N LEU A 278 7.47 -1.55 -25.89
CA LEU A 278 8.69 -1.01 -25.28
C LEU A 278 9.75 -0.63 -26.33
N GLU A 279 9.82 -1.38 -27.43
CA GLU A 279 10.66 -1.04 -28.58
C GLU A 279 10.21 0.27 -29.24
N LYS A 280 8.92 0.43 -29.52
CA LYS A 280 8.37 1.68 -30.07
C LYS A 280 8.50 2.86 -29.10
N ASP A 281 8.30 2.63 -27.81
CA ASP A 281 8.45 3.65 -26.77
C ASP A 281 9.91 4.12 -26.69
N TYR A 282 10.87 3.20 -26.82
CA TYR A 282 12.29 3.53 -26.90
C TYR A 282 12.63 4.30 -28.19
N GLU A 283 12.17 3.84 -29.36
CA GLU A 283 12.38 4.54 -30.64
C GLU A 283 11.82 5.97 -30.59
N PHE A 284 10.59 6.13 -30.08
CA PHE A 284 9.97 7.43 -29.88
C PHE A 284 10.77 8.31 -28.90
N ALA A 285 11.23 7.73 -27.79
CA ALA A 285 12.05 8.44 -26.81
C ALA A 285 13.42 8.85 -27.38
N GLU A 286 13.99 8.08 -28.31
CA GLU A 286 15.25 8.41 -29.00
C GLU A 286 15.09 9.60 -29.95
N GLU A 287 13.97 9.68 -30.67
CA GLU A 287 13.66 10.75 -31.63
C GLU A 287 13.18 12.06 -30.97
N THR A 288 12.87 12.04 -29.67
CA THR A 288 12.32 13.19 -28.93
C THR A 288 13.37 13.84 -28.02
N ASP A 289 13.23 15.14 -27.75
CA ASP A 289 14.08 15.90 -26.83
C ASP A 289 14.05 15.33 -25.39
N ASN A 290 14.94 15.82 -24.53
CA ASN A 290 15.13 15.34 -23.15
C ASN A 290 13.91 15.56 -22.23
N GLU A 291 12.82 16.15 -22.71
CA GLU A 291 11.57 16.34 -21.99
C GLU A 291 10.40 15.94 -22.91
N ILE A 292 9.52 15.06 -22.42
CA ILE A 292 8.33 14.59 -23.13
C ILE A 292 7.09 15.08 -22.39
N GLU A 293 6.30 15.96 -23.00
CA GLU A 293 5.01 16.35 -22.45
C GLU A 293 3.94 15.30 -22.76
N CYS A 294 3.25 14.81 -21.73
CA CYS A 294 2.15 13.88 -21.91
C CYS A 294 0.95 14.58 -22.57
N PRO A 295 0.51 14.17 -23.77
CA PRO A 295 -0.57 14.84 -24.49
C PRO A 295 -1.95 14.68 -23.82
N THR A 296 -2.07 13.78 -22.84
CA THR A 296 -3.32 13.52 -22.12
C THR A 296 -3.48 14.36 -20.85
N CYS A 297 -2.39 14.68 -20.15
CA CYS A 297 -2.44 15.35 -18.85
C CYS A 297 -1.48 16.53 -18.68
N GLY A 298 -0.64 16.83 -19.68
CA GLY A 298 0.33 17.93 -19.66
C GLY A 298 1.49 17.73 -18.68
N VAL A 299 1.69 16.52 -18.16
CA VAL A 299 2.83 16.20 -17.30
C VAL A 299 4.08 16.10 -18.15
N ILE A 300 5.12 16.84 -17.79
CA ILE A 300 6.44 16.77 -18.42
C ILE A 300 7.21 15.61 -17.79
N HIS A 301 7.52 14.62 -18.62
CA HIS A 301 8.35 13.48 -18.28
C HIS A 301 9.80 13.77 -18.66
N ASP A 302 10.71 13.46 -17.75
CA ASP A 302 12.14 13.50 -18.01
C ASP A 302 12.52 12.35 -18.97
N ASN A 303 13.06 12.68 -20.14
CA ASN A 303 13.53 11.76 -21.18
C ASN A 303 15.07 11.73 -21.25
N THR A 304 15.72 11.83 -20.09
CA THR A 304 17.15 11.61 -19.95
C THR A 304 17.58 10.21 -20.38
N LEU A 305 18.87 10.09 -20.70
CA LEU A 305 19.55 8.83 -21.01
C LEU A 305 19.25 7.71 -19.99
N VAL A 306 19.17 8.05 -18.69
CA VAL A 306 18.87 7.07 -17.62
C VAL A 306 17.48 6.46 -17.79
N ASN A 307 16.48 7.26 -18.12
CA ASN A 307 15.11 6.80 -18.33
C ASN A 307 14.98 6.01 -19.64
N ARG A 308 15.72 6.40 -20.69
CA ARG A 308 15.83 5.59 -21.93
C ARG A 308 16.48 4.23 -21.67
N PHE A 309 17.51 4.17 -20.83
CA PHE A 309 18.11 2.89 -20.40
C PHE A 309 17.16 2.03 -19.56
N ALA A 310 16.26 2.65 -18.79
CA ALA A 310 15.22 1.90 -18.07
C ALA A 310 14.26 1.20 -19.05
N LEU A 311 13.84 1.87 -20.13
CA LEU A 311 13.03 1.25 -21.19
C LEU A 311 13.73 0.07 -21.86
N LEU A 312 15.04 0.19 -22.16
CA LEU A 312 15.83 -0.92 -22.70
C LEU A 312 15.94 -2.10 -21.74
N LYS A 313 16.13 -1.83 -20.45
CA LYS A 313 16.19 -2.85 -19.40
C LYS A 313 14.86 -3.58 -19.28
N ASP A 314 13.74 -2.85 -19.30
CA ASP A 314 12.40 -3.41 -19.24
C ASP A 314 12.10 -4.24 -20.50
N LYS A 315 12.55 -3.78 -21.69
CA LYS A 315 12.49 -4.56 -22.94
C LYS A 315 13.28 -5.86 -22.81
N GLU A 316 14.51 -5.81 -22.31
CA GLU A 316 15.35 -7.01 -22.13
C GLU A 316 14.68 -8.03 -21.18
N GLN A 317 14.07 -7.55 -20.08
CA GLN A 317 13.31 -8.42 -19.17
C GLN A 317 12.10 -9.06 -19.85
N ALA A 318 11.34 -8.28 -20.62
CA ALA A 318 10.20 -8.78 -21.39
C ALA A 318 10.63 -9.82 -22.44
N GLU A 319 11.76 -9.60 -23.13
CA GLU A 319 12.35 -10.56 -24.07
C GLU A 319 12.79 -11.86 -23.38
N GLN A 320 13.38 -11.78 -22.18
CA GLN A 320 13.74 -12.98 -21.40
C GLN A 320 12.50 -13.78 -21.00
N VAL A 321 11.42 -13.11 -20.62
CA VAL A 321 10.13 -13.76 -20.32
C VAL A 321 9.55 -14.40 -21.58
N ALA A 322 9.55 -13.71 -22.73
CA ALA A 322 9.10 -14.23 -24.00
C ALA A 322 9.89 -15.49 -24.41
N LYS A 323 11.23 -15.46 -24.36
CA LYS A 323 12.08 -16.62 -24.65
C LYS A 323 11.79 -17.82 -23.75
N ARG A 324 11.52 -17.58 -22.45
CA ARG A 324 11.14 -18.64 -21.51
C ARG A 324 9.79 -19.26 -21.89
N LEU A 325 8.81 -18.42 -22.26
CA LEU A 325 7.49 -18.86 -22.71
C LEU A 325 7.56 -19.62 -24.04
N GLU A 326 8.38 -19.19 -25.01
CA GLU A 326 8.63 -19.93 -26.25
C GLU A 326 9.22 -21.32 -26.00
N LYS A 327 10.18 -21.42 -25.07
CA LYS A 327 10.77 -22.71 -24.69
C LYS A 327 9.74 -23.62 -24.03
N ALA A 328 8.88 -23.07 -23.17
CA ALA A 328 7.77 -23.80 -22.58
C ALA A 328 6.76 -24.25 -23.65
N LEU A 329 6.40 -23.35 -24.58
CA LEU A 329 5.48 -23.64 -25.68
C LEU A 329 5.99 -24.80 -26.54
N LYS A 330 7.27 -24.78 -26.94
CA LYS A 330 7.89 -25.88 -27.69
C LYS A 330 7.83 -27.21 -26.93
N LYS A 331 7.93 -27.20 -25.60
CA LYS A 331 7.80 -28.41 -24.78
C LYS A 331 6.37 -28.93 -24.81
N TYR A 332 5.39 -28.06 -24.62
CA TYR A 332 3.97 -28.41 -24.70
C TYR A 332 3.58 -28.89 -26.10
N GLU A 333 4.06 -28.25 -27.16
CA GLU A 333 3.84 -28.69 -28.54
C GLU A 333 4.34 -30.11 -28.80
N LYS A 334 5.56 -30.43 -28.34
CA LYS A 334 6.08 -31.80 -28.45
C LYS A 334 5.24 -32.80 -27.67
N SER A 335 4.81 -32.46 -26.46
CA SER A 335 3.94 -33.34 -25.66
C SER A 335 2.58 -33.55 -26.31
N VAL A 336 1.98 -32.49 -26.88
CA VAL A 336 0.71 -32.55 -27.62
C VAL A 336 0.84 -33.45 -28.84
N ILE A 337 1.89 -33.29 -29.66
CA ILE A 337 2.14 -34.14 -30.84
C ILE A 337 2.29 -35.60 -30.43
N LYS A 338 3.07 -35.89 -29.38
CA LYS A 338 3.25 -37.26 -28.88
C LYS A 338 1.92 -37.90 -28.47
N LYS A 339 1.07 -37.15 -27.75
CA LYS A 339 -0.25 -37.64 -27.33
C LYS A 339 -1.23 -37.77 -28.49
N GLU A 340 -1.11 -36.92 -29.51
CA GLU A 340 -1.87 -37.03 -30.76
C GLU A 340 -1.48 -38.29 -31.55
N GLU A 341 -0.19 -38.65 -31.58
CA GLU A 341 0.31 -39.91 -32.15
C GLU A 341 -0.19 -41.13 -31.36
N GLU A 342 -0.13 -41.09 -30.02
CA GLU A 342 -0.68 -42.14 -29.15
C GLU A 342 -2.20 -42.34 -29.39
N LEU A 343 -2.97 -41.25 -29.51
CA LEU A 343 -4.40 -41.33 -29.87
C LEU A 343 -4.61 -41.93 -31.26
N LYS A 344 -3.76 -41.59 -32.24
CA LYS A 344 -3.84 -42.12 -33.60
C LYS A 344 -3.51 -43.61 -33.64
N GLU A 345 -2.56 -44.09 -32.86
CA GLU A 345 -2.27 -45.52 -32.73
C GLU A 345 -3.44 -46.29 -32.13
N ILE A 346 -4.09 -45.72 -31.10
CA ILE A 346 -5.29 -46.31 -30.49
C ILE A 346 -6.43 -46.36 -31.51
N ARG A 347 -6.64 -45.29 -32.29
CA ARG A 347 -7.61 -45.27 -33.41
C ARG A 347 -7.34 -46.36 -34.44
N ASN A 348 -6.10 -46.54 -34.87
CA ASN A 348 -5.75 -47.57 -35.84
C ASN A 348 -6.04 -48.98 -35.30
N LYS A 349 -5.80 -49.23 -34.00
CA LYS A 349 -6.13 -50.51 -33.35
C LYS A 349 -7.64 -50.73 -33.30
N ILE A 350 -8.42 -49.67 -33.07
CA ILE A 350 -9.89 -49.70 -33.09
C ILE A 350 -10.43 -49.94 -34.50
N GLU A 351 -9.90 -49.26 -35.53
CA GLU A 351 -10.28 -49.49 -36.93
C GLU A 351 -9.97 -50.93 -37.38
N ALA A 352 -8.81 -51.48 -36.99
CA ALA A 352 -8.46 -52.86 -37.28
C ALA A 352 -9.43 -53.88 -36.64
N LEU A 353 -10.00 -53.54 -35.47
CA LEU A 353 -11.08 -54.34 -34.86
C LEU A 353 -12.40 -54.15 -35.60
N ASN A 354 -12.76 -52.94 -36.01
CA ASN A 354 -13.96 -52.67 -36.80
C ASN A 354 -13.94 -53.43 -38.14
N GLU A 355 -12.85 -53.39 -38.90
CA GLU A 355 -12.73 -54.10 -40.19
C GLU A 355 -12.80 -55.62 -40.03
N LYS A 356 -12.33 -56.15 -38.89
CA LYS A 356 -12.30 -57.59 -38.62
C LYS A 356 -13.67 -58.14 -38.22
N TYR A 357 -14.52 -57.35 -37.56
CA TYR A 357 -15.78 -57.82 -36.98
C TYR A 357 -17.05 -57.20 -37.61
N TYR A 358 -16.97 -56.03 -38.24
CA TYR A 358 -18.10 -55.40 -38.97
C TYR A 358 -17.81 -55.35 -40.47
N LYS A 359 -18.52 -56.18 -41.26
CA LYS A 359 -18.63 -55.97 -42.71
C LYS A 359 -19.86 -55.13 -42.98
N LYS A 360 -19.69 -54.09 -43.82
CA LYS A 360 -20.73 -53.14 -44.26
C LYS A 360 -22.08 -53.84 -44.52
N GLU A 361 -23.08 -53.52 -43.70
CA GLU A 361 -24.48 -53.66 -44.10
C GLU A 361 -25.00 -52.33 -44.65
N ASP A 362 -25.83 -52.47 -45.67
CA ASP A 362 -26.07 -51.52 -46.77
C ASP A 362 -27.09 -50.42 -46.44
N ASN A 363 -27.09 -49.90 -45.20
CA ASN A 363 -28.04 -48.87 -44.78
C ASN A 363 -27.34 -47.64 -44.20
N GLY A 364 -26.96 -46.72 -45.09
CA GLY A 364 -27.02 -45.24 -44.99
C GLY A 364 -26.54 -44.44 -43.77
N ASN A 365 -26.58 -44.96 -42.54
CA ASN A 365 -26.12 -44.33 -41.31
C ASN A 365 -25.20 -45.31 -40.57
N THR A 366 -23.94 -45.38 -40.99
CA THR A 366 -22.92 -46.14 -40.28
C THR A 366 -22.45 -45.35 -39.07
N ILE A 367 -23.08 -45.59 -37.91
CA ILE A 367 -22.49 -45.23 -36.62
C ILE A 367 -21.23 -46.09 -36.47
N THR A 368 -20.06 -45.50 -36.67
CA THR A 368 -18.78 -46.20 -36.48
C THR A 368 -18.44 -46.27 -34.99
N PHE A 369 -17.80 -47.36 -34.55
CA PHE A 369 -17.34 -47.52 -33.17
C PHE A 369 -16.47 -46.33 -32.70
N GLN A 370 -15.75 -45.71 -33.64
CA GLN A 370 -14.96 -44.50 -33.43
C GLN A 370 -15.81 -43.29 -33.01
N ASN A 371 -17.00 -43.10 -33.59
CA ASN A 371 -17.89 -41.98 -33.27
C ASN A 371 -18.54 -42.16 -31.89
N ILE A 372 -18.86 -43.40 -31.51
CA ILE A 372 -19.38 -43.74 -30.18
C ILE A 372 -18.29 -43.50 -29.13
N LEU A 373 -17.07 -43.99 -29.38
CA LEU A 373 -15.93 -43.81 -28.49
C LEU A 373 -15.56 -42.34 -28.28
N ASP A 374 -15.47 -41.56 -29.37
CA ASP A 374 -15.10 -40.15 -29.28
C ASP A 374 -16.18 -39.36 -28.53
N SER A 375 -17.47 -39.71 -28.67
CA SER A 375 -18.59 -39.13 -27.89
C SER A 375 -18.56 -39.53 -26.41
N VAL A 376 -18.28 -40.80 -26.10
CA VAL A 376 -18.20 -41.28 -24.70
C VAL A 376 -16.98 -40.70 -23.98
N ALA A 377 -15.83 -40.61 -24.64
CA ALA A 377 -14.63 -39.96 -24.12
C ALA A 377 -14.84 -38.46 -23.90
N ALA A 378 -15.50 -37.76 -24.84
CA ALA A 378 -15.92 -36.36 -24.68
C ALA A 378 -16.77 -36.16 -23.43
N HIS A 379 -17.78 -37.02 -23.27
CA HIS A 379 -18.74 -36.93 -22.19
C HIS A 379 -18.08 -37.22 -20.85
N SER A 380 -17.19 -38.23 -20.77
CA SER A 380 -16.43 -38.54 -19.56
C SER A 380 -15.51 -37.39 -19.14
N VAL A 381 -14.73 -36.84 -20.08
CA VAL A 381 -13.82 -35.70 -19.80
C VAL A 381 -14.61 -34.46 -19.42
N THR A 382 -15.66 -34.12 -20.16
CA THR A 382 -16.55 -33.00 -19.82
C THR A 382 -17.16 -33.18 -18.44
N HIS A 383 -17.58 -34.40 -18.08
CA HIS A 383 -18.11 -34.71 -16.76
C HIS A 383 -17.04 -34.59 -15.65
N LYS A 384 -15.82 -35.09 -15.85
CA LYS A 384 -14.70 -34.96 -14.90
C LYS A 384 -14.27 -33.50 -14.72
N VAL A 385 -14.13 -32.74 -15.81
CA VAL A 385 -13.78 -31.32 -15.78
C VAL A 385 -14.88 -30.50 -15.09
N ASN A 386 -16.15 -30.78 -15.39
CA ASN A 386 -17.29 -30.15 -14.70
C ASN A 386 -17.34 -30.51 -13.20
N ARG A 387 -16.97 -31.74 -12.83
CA ARG A 387 -16.85 -32.14 -11.42
C ARG A 387 -15.73 -31.38 -10.71
N SER A 388 -14.55 -31.31 -11.31
CA SER A 388 -13.41 -30.53 -10.78
C SER A 388 -13.74 -29.04 -10.67
N LYS A 389 -14.42 -28.48 -11.69
CA LYS A 389 -14.94 -27.10 -11.67
C LYS A 389 -15.93 -26.90 -10.52
N SER A 390 -16.89 -27.81 -10.35
CA SER A 390 -17.90 -27.74 -9.28
C SER A 390 -17.26 -27.71 -7.89
N ILE A 391 -16.25 -28.53 -7.63
CA ILE A 391 -15.49 -28.52 -6.36
C ILE A 391 -14.80 -27.17 -6.13
N LYS A 392 -14.22 -26.57 -7.18
CA LYS A 392 -13.59 -25.25 -7.08
C LYS A 392 -14.61 -24.13 -6.87
N LEU A 393 -15.77 -24.22 -7.52
CA LEU A 393 -16.88 -23.28 -7.32
C LEU A 393 -17.39 -23.33 -5.89
N GLU A 394 -17.58 -24.52 -5.33
CA GLU A 394 -17.96 -24.69 -3.92
C GLU A 394 -16.94 -24.03 -2.99
N LYS A 395 -15.64 -24.27 -3.21
CA LYS A 395 -14.57 -23.61 -2.45
C LYS A 395 -14.56 -22.08 -2.64
N PHE A 396 -14.85 -21.60 -3.83
CA PHE A 396 -14.94 -20.16 -4.10
C PHE A 396 -16.07 -19.51 -3.30
N TYR A 397 -17.26 -20.12 -3.30
CA TYR A 397 -18.41 -19.63 -2.55
C TYR A 397 -18.24 -19.74 -1.03
N SER A 398 -17.54 -20.78 -0.54
CA SER A 398 -17.23 -20.87 0.89
C SER A 398 -16.30 -19.74 1.33
N LEU A 399 -15.23 -19.47 0.58
CA LEU A 399 -14.32 -18.35 0.84
C LEU A 399 -15.03 -16.98 0.75
N GLU A 400 -16.00 -16.83 -0.15
CA GLU A 400 -16.83 -15.63 -0.25
C GLU A 400 -17.72 -15.45 0.99
N ALA A 401 -18.30 -16.53 1.51
CA ALA A 401 -19.07 -16.50 2.74
C ALA A 401 -18.20 -16.14 3.96
N ASP A 402 -16.98 -16.69 4.04
CA ASP A 402 -16.00 -16.39 5.07
C ASP A 402 -15.56 -14.92 5.02
N GLU A 403 -15.21 -14.40 3.84
CA GLU A 403 -14.85 -12.99 3.62
C GLU A 403 -15.97 -12.06 4.11
N LYS A 404 -17.22 -12.38 3.78
CA LYS A 404 -18.40 -11.62 4.20
C LYS A 404 -18.61 -11.66 5.72
N THR A 405 -18.33 -12.80 6.35
CA THR A 405 -18.43 -12.98 7.80
C THR A 405 -17.36 -12.15 8.52
N LEU A 406 -16.10 -12.27 8.10
CA LEU A 406 -15.01 -11.43 8.61
C LEU A 406 -15.30 -9.93 8.43
N GLY A 407 -15.90 -9.52 7.31
CA GLY A 407 -16.32 -8.14 7.08
C GLY A 407 -17.35 -7.64 8.10
N LYS A 408 -18.29 -8.50 8.53
CA LYS A 408 -19.26 -8.19 9.59
C LYS A 408 -18.58 -8.12 10.95
N ASP A 409 -17.70 -9.06 11.28
CA ASP A 409 -16.99 -9.13 12.56
C ASP A 409 -16.06 -7.93 12.76
N ARG A 410 -15.39 -7.51 11.67
CA ARG A 410 -14.57 -6.31 11.66
C ARG A 410 -15.39 -5.05 11.95
N SER A 411 -16.60 -4.99 11.40
CA SER A 411 -17.53 -3.87 11.59
C SER A 411 -18.12 -3.84 12.99
N SER A 412 -18.44 -5.01 13.57
CA SER A 412 -19.02 -5.13 14.91
C SER A 412 -18.00 -4.80 16.01
N THR A 413 -16.75 -5.27 15.88
CA THR A 413 -15.63 -5.03 16.81
C THR A 413 -15.38 -3.55 17.09
N SER A 414 -15.65 -2.70 16.10
CA SER A 414 -15.37 -1.26 16.15
C SER A 414 -16.62 -0.40 16.37
N LYS A 415 -17.80 -1.01 16.59
CA LYS A 415 -19.07 -0.28 16.69
C LYS A 415 -19.16 0.56 17.96
N GLU A 416 -18.84 -0.04 19.11
CA GLU A 416 -18.92 0.63 20.41
C GLU A 416 -17.83 1.69 20.55
N THR A 417 -16.58 1.35 20.20
CA THR A 417 -15.44 2.29 20.21
C THR A 417 -15.69 3.51 19.34
N ARG A 418 -16.22 3.34 18.12
CA ARG A 418 -16.62 4.47 17.25
C ARG A 418 -17.63 5.39 17.93
N LYS A 419 -18.60 4.84 18.65
CA LYS A 419 -19.61 5.63 19.37
C LYS A 419 -18.97 6.41 20.51
N THR A 420 -18.23 5.73 21.39
CA THR A 420 -17.54 6.35 22.53
C THR A 420 -16.61 7.49 22.10
N VAL A 421 -15.80 7.28 21.07
CA VAL A 421 -14.87 8.29 20.56
C VAL A 421 -15.61 9.48 19.94
N ARG A 422 -16.71 9.24 19.19
CA ARG A 422 -17.52 10.33 18.62
C ARG A 422 -18.19 11.17 19.70
N ASP A 423 -18.75 10.53 20.72
CA ASP A 423 -19.38 11.22 21.84
C ASP A 423 -18.33 12.08 22.58
N LYS A 424 -17.12 11.55 22.78
CA LYS A 424 -16.04 12.33 23.39
C LYS A 424 -15.55 13.47 22.50
N PHE A 425 -15.48 13.27 21.18
CA PHE A 425 -15.15 14.35 20.24
C PHE A 425 -16.18 15.49 20.29
N LEU A 426 -17.46 15.15 20.38
CA LEU A 426 -18.57 16.10 20.49
C LEU A 426 -18.54 16.90 21.81
N GLU A 427 -17.90 16.38 22.86
CA GLU A 427 -17.62 17.13 24.09
C GLU A 427 -16.42 18.06 23.92
N LEU A 428 -15.30 17.54 23.42
CA LEU A 428 -14.02 18.25 23.38
C LEU A 428 -14.01 19.40 22.35
N PHE A 429 -14.38 19.12 21.10
CA PHE A 429 -14.21 20.06 20.01
C PHE A 429 -15.01 21.36 20.21
N PRO A 430 -16.32 21.33 20.54
CA PRO A 430 -17.07 22.55 20.82
C PRO A 430 -16.53 23.31 22.05
N SER A 431 -16.09 22.58 23.09
CA SER A 431 -15.48 23.19 24.27
C SER A 431 -14.21 23.98 23.92
N TYR A 432 -13.34 23.40 23.10
CA TYR A 432 -12.09 24.04 22.68
C TYR A 432 -12.32 25.21 21.71
N VAL A 433 -13.29 25.09 20.78
CA VAL A 433 -13.72 26.21 19.93
C VAL A 433 -14.21 27.39 20.77
N ALA A 434 -14.99 27.13 21.82
CA ALA A 434 -15.47 28.17 22.75
C ALA A 434 -14.32 28.82 23.53
N LYS A 435 -13.35 28.02 24.04
CA LYS A 435 -12.15 28.54 24.72
C LYS A 435 -11.30 29.46 23.83
N LEU A 436 -11.24 29.16 22.53
CA LEU A 436 -10.56 29.98 21.53
C LEU A 436 -11.40 31.17 21.03
N LYS A 437 -12.65 31.32 21.50
CA LYS A 437 -13.58 32.39 21.09
C LYS A 437 -13.85 32.41 19.58
N ALA A 438 -13.96 31.23 18.95
CA ALA A 438 -14.25 31.08 17.52
C ALA A 438 -15.74 30.75 17.31
N PHE A 439 -16.61 31.67 17.72
CA PHE A 439 -18.06 31.43 17.81
C PHE A 439 -18.76 31.34 16.45
N GLY A 440 -18.15 31.86 15.37
CA GLY A 440 -18.67 31.70 14.01
C GLY A 440 -18.51 30.31 13.42
N VAL A 441 -17.84 29.40 14.12
CA VAL A 441 -17.64 28.00 13.69
C VAL A 441 -18.90 27.19 13.99
N ASN A 442 -19.47 26.60 12.94
CA ASN A 442 -20.64 25.73 13.06
C ASN A 442 -20.23 24.32 13.51
N THR A 443 -20.07 24.16 14.83
CA THR A 443 -19.71 22.88 15.46
C THR A 443 -20.75 21.78 15.24
N SER A 444 -22.03 22.13 15.04
CA SER A 444 -23.11 21.14 14.80
C SER A 444 -22.92 20.32 13.52
N ASN A 445 -22.17 20.84 12.54
CA ASN A 445 -21.86 20.16 11.28
C ASN A 445 -20.58 19.29 11.34
N ILE A 446 -19.85 19.34 12.45
CA ILE A 446 -18.55 18.66 12.65
C ILE A 446 -18.72 17.68 13.81
N LYS A 447 -19.25 16.48 13.51
CA LYS A 447 -19.67 15.50 14.53
C LYS A 447 -18.69 14.35 14.75
N SER A 448 -17.65 14.25 13.94
CA SER A 448 -16.64 13.20 13.99
C SER A 448 -15.27 13.78 13.63
N PRO A 449 -14.16 13.23 14.16
CA PRO A 449 -12.81 13.49 13.65
C PRO A 449 -12.69 13.33 12.13
N GLU A 450 -13.48 12.45 11.52
CA GLU A 450 -13.53 12.22 10.07
C GLU A 450 -14.07 13.46 9.29
N ASN A 451 -14.76 14.39 9.95
CA ASN A 451 -15.30 15.61 9.32
C ASN A 451 -14.27 16.75 9.22
N HIS A 452 -12.98 16.42 9.24
CA HIS A 452 -11.86 17.36 9.23
C HIS A 452 -11.96 18.43 8.11
N ALA A 453 -12.42 18.05 6.91
CA ALA A 453 -12.56 18.97 5.77
C ALA A 453 -13.60 20.09 6.01
N ARG A 454 -14.56 19.87 6.91
CA ARG A 454 -15.58 20.86 7.26
C ARG A 454 -15.05 21.90 8.25
N VAL A 455 -14.01 21.57 9.03
CA VAL A 455 -13.38 22.48 10.00
C VAL A 455 -12.80 23.69 9.29
N ALA A 456 -12.02 23.46 8.24
CA ALA A 456 -11.40 24.52 7.43
C ALA A 456 -12.41 25.46 6.74
N LYS A 457 -13.62 24.97 6.49
CA LYS A 457 -14.68 25.71 5.78
C LYS A 457 -15.67 26.41 6.72
N SER A 458 -15.41 26.39 8.04
CA SER A 458 -16.35 26.87 9.05
C SER A 458 -15.88 28.17 9.70
N GLY A 459 -16.74 29.19 9.69
CA GLY A 459 -16.42 30.53 10.20
C GLY A 459 -15.53 31.35 9.27
N GLY A 460 -15.10 32.54 9.72
CA GLY A 460 -14.14 33.37 8.99
C GLY A 460 -12.70 32.80 8.99
N ALA A 461 -11.78 33.37 8.20
CA ALA A 461 -10.39 32.86 8.08
C ALA A 461 -9.64 32.74 9.43
N ALA A 462 -9.75 33.75 10.29
CA ALA A 462 -9.12 33.73 11.62
C ALA A 462 -9.84 32.78 12.62
N GLU A 463 -11.14 32.54 12.44
CA GLU A 463 -11.90 31.60 13.27
C GLU A 463 -11.68 30.15 12.85
N SER A 464 -11.62 29.87 11.55
CA SER A 464 -11.31 28.55 11.00
C SER A 464 -9.91 28.08 11.38
N THR A 465 -8.91 28.98 11.41
CA THR A 465 -7.57 28.68 11.95
C THR A 465 -7.65 28.24 13.42
N ARG A 466 -8.37 28.99 14.26
CA ARG A 466 -8.57 28.62 15.67
C ARG A 466 -9.36 27.33 15.82
N ALA A 467 -10.37 27.10 14.99
CA ALA A 467 -11.08 25.83 14.94
C ALA A 467 -10.17 24.67 14.53
N MET A 468 -9.21 24.90 13.62
CA MET A 468 -8.22 23.90 13.25
C MET A 468 -7.33 23.52 14.44
N LEU A 469 -6.87 24.51 15.22
CA LEU A 469 -6.17 24.23 16.48
C LEU A 469 -7.05 23.42 17.45
N ALA A 470 -8.30 23.84 17.65
CA ALA A 470 -9.25 23.10 18.50
C ALA A 470 -9.44 21.66 18.00
N TYR A 471 -9.50 21.44 16.69
CA TYR A 471 -9.61 20.11 16.08
C TYR A 471 -8.37 19.25 16.40
N TYR A 472 -7.15 19.75 16.16
CA TYR A 472 -5.93 19.00 16.46
C TYR A 472 -5.76 18.72 17.95
N VAL A 473 -6.06 19.70 18.83
CA VAL A 473 -5.99 19.48 20.29
C VAL A 473 -7.05 18.47 20.73
N SER A 474 -8.28 18.51 20.20
CA SER A 474 -9.29 17.48 20.45
C SER A 474 -8.80 16.09 20.01
N LEU A 475 -8.28 15.99 18.79
CA LEU A 475 -7.75 14.75 18.26
C LEU A 475 -6.58 14.21 19.10
N TYR A 476 -5.68 15.08 19.53
CA TYR A 476 -4.54 14.72 20.37
C TYR A 476 -4.98 14.13 21.72
N ASN A 477 -6.05 14.67 22.31
CA ASN A 477 -6.66 14.12 23.52
C ASN A 477 -7.38 12.79 23.26
N LEU A 478 -8.06 12.63 22.11
CA LEU A 478 -8.67 11.35 21.75
C LEU A 478 -7.61 10.26 21.57
N ILE A 479 -6.52 10.56 20.85
CA ILE A 479 -5.36 9.66 20.70
C ILE A 479 -4.88 9.26 22.09
N SER A 480 -4.69 10.24 22.98
CA SER A 480 -4.20 9.99 24.32
C SER A 480 -5.12 9.16 25.21
N MET A 481 -6.43 9.16 24.95
CA MET A 481 -7.42 8.45 25.76
C MET A 481 -7.74 7.07 25.21
N TYR A 482 -7.72 6.89 23.89
CA TYR A 482 -8.34 5.73 23.23
C TYR A 482 -7.42 4.98 22.25
N SER A 483 -6.34 5.59 21.77
CA SER A 483 -5.42 4.93 20.83
C SER A 483 -4.53 3.90 21.55
N GLU A 484 -4.08 2.91 20.79
CA GLU A 484 -3.14 1.87 21.23
C GLU A 484 -1.68 2.24 20.88
N GLU A 485 -1.50 3.23 20.01
CA GLU A 485 -0.19 3.69 19.57
C GLU A 485 0.53 4.52 20.65
N ILE A 486 1.83 4.70 20.46
CA ILE A 486 2.63 5.62 21.27
C ILE A 486 2.24 7.06 20.94
N LEU A 487 1.99 7.89 21.94
CA LEU A 487 1.69 9.31 21.71
C LEU A 487 2.97 10.09 21.38
N SER A 488 3.05 10.59 20.15
CA SER A 488 4.14 11.44 19.66
C SER A 488 4.05 12.88 20.20
N PRO A 489 5.16 13.64 20.20
CA PRO A 489 5.15 15.07 20.51
C PRO A 489 4.23 15.83 19.55
N LEU A 490 3.44 16.75 20.09
CA LEU A 490 2.61 17.65 19.27
C LEU A 490 3.42 18.86 18.84
N VAL A 491 3.67 19.00 17.54
CA VAL A 491 4.44 20.09 16.95
C VAL A 491 3.50 21.07 16.26
N ILE A 492 3.49 22.31 16.75
CA ILE A 492 2.63 23.38 16.25
C ILE A 492 3.53 24.46 15.62
N ASP A 493 3.56 24.50 14.28
CA ASP A 493 4.36 25.48 13.56
C ASP A 493 3.55 26.77 13.32
N THR A 494 3.93 27.81 14.04
CA THR A 494 3.36 29.16 13.96
C THR A 494 1.87 29.17 14.29
N PRO A 495 1.49 29.07 15.59
CA PRO A 495 0.10 29.05 16.02
C PRO A 495 -0.65 30.38 15.81
N ASN A 496 0.07 31.50 15.75
CA ASN A 496 -0.50 32.84 15.55
C ASN A 496 -0.64 33.19 14.07
N GLN A 497 -1.38 32.38 13.31
CA GLN A 497 -1.65 32.65 11.89
C GLN A 497 -2.53 33.89 11.73
N HIS A 498 -2.35 34.61 10.61
CA HIS A 498 -3.09 35.84 10.26
C HIS A 498 -2.99 36.98 11.28
N GLU A 499 -1.91 37.04 12.07
CA GLU A 499 -1.65 38.10 13.06
C GLU A 499 -2.86 38.41 13.95
N GLN A 500 -3.37 37.38 14.63
CA GLN A 500 -4.56 37.53 15.46
C GLN A 500 -4.34 38.54 16.59
N ALA A 501 -5.43 39.25 16.93
CA ALA A 501 -5.41 40.24 17.99
C ALA A 501 -4.88 39.66 19.31
N ALA A 502 -4.29 40.52 20.15
CA ALA A 502 -3.48 40.08 21.26
C ALA A 502 -4.18 39.10 22.22
N LYS A 503 -5.46 39.33 22.51
CA LYS A 503 -6.32 38.51 23.37
C LYS A 503 -6.58 37.11 22.83
N HIS A 504 -6.51 36.90 21.52
CA HIS A 504 -6.69 35.58 20.91
C HIS A 504 -5.43 34.74 21.03
N TYR A 505 -4.25 35.35 20.90
CA TYR A 505 -3.00 34.62 21.09
C TYR A 505 -2.85 34.08 22.51
N GLU A 506 -3.28 34.85 23.52
CA GLU A 506 -3.34 34.37 24.92
C GLU A 506 -4.26 33.15 25.09
N SER A 507 -5.43 33.15 24.43
CA SER A 507 -6.33 31.99 24.46
C SER A 507 -5.76 30.76 23.76
N ILE A 508 -4.95 30.96 22.71
CA ILE A 508 -4.26 29.89 22.00
C ILE A 508 -3.21 29.23 22.91
N VAL A 509 -2.33 30.03 23.52
CA VAL A 509 -1.31 29.53 24.45
C VAL A 509 -1.97 28.84 25.63
N SER A 510 -3.00 29.45 26.22
CA SER A 510 -3.76 28.89 27.33
C SER A 510 -4.41 27.55 26.98
N LEU A 511 -4.98 27.39 25.79
CA LEU A 511 -5.53 26.11 25.34
C LEU A 511 -4.44 25.05 25.26
N ILE A 512 -3.30 25.35 24.64
CA ILE A 512 -2.20 24.39 24.46
C ILE A 512 -1.66 23.92 25.82
N MET A 513 -1.43 24.85 26.75
CA MET A 513 -0.89 24.51 28.08
C MET A 513 -1.88 23.72 28.94
N ASN A 514 -3.16 24.10 28.91
CA ASN A 514 -4.16 23.55 29.85
C ASN A 514 -4.93 22.35 29.28
N ASN A 515 -4.86 22.09 27.98
CA ASN A 515 -5.66 21.07 27.30
C ASN A 515 -4.83 20.10 26.46
N THR A 516 -3.52 19.99 26.69
CA THR A 516 -2.70 18.87 26.20
C THR A 516 -2.41 17.87 27.33
N PRO A 517 -2.37 16.55 27.07
CA PRO A 517 -2.13 15.53 28.11
C PRO A 517 -0.85 15.82 28.91
N ALA A 518 -0.85 15.72 30.23
CA ALA A 518 0.26 16.23 31.08
C ALA A 518 1.64 15.60 30.80
N ASN A 519 1.69 14.36 30.34
CA ASN A 519 2.93 13.63 30.02
C ASN A 519 3.38 13.79 28.55
N SER A 520 2.65 14.55 27.73
CA SER A 520 3.01 14.83 26.35
C SER A 520 4.12 15.87 26.24
N GLN A 521 4.87 15.79 25.13
CA GLN A 521 5.82 16.81 24.72
C GLN A 521 5.17 17.69 23.64
N VAL A 522 5.38 19.01 23.71
CA VAL A 522 4.81 19.99 22.78
C VAL A 522 5.91 20.89 22.26
N PHE A 523 5.94 21.09 20.95
CA PHE A 523 6.79 22.06 20.28
C PHE A 523 5.95 23.22 19.75
N LEU A 524 6.41 24.45 19.98
CA LEU A 524 5.77 25.66 19.51
C LEU A 524 6.77 26.52 18.75
N CYS A 525 6.53 26.75 17.46
CA CYS A 525 7.32 27.70 16.69
C CYS A 525 6.62 29.05 16.63
N GLY A 526 7.32 30.16 16.80
CA GLY A 526 6.68 31.48 16.74
C GLY A 526 7.64 32.65 16.85
N MET A 527 7.07 33.86 16.87
CA MET A 527 7.81 35.05 17.28
C MET A 527 7.82 35.16 18.79
N ASP A 528 8.87 35.79 19.34
CA ASP A 528 8.91 36.03 20.76
C ASP A 528 7.77 36.93 21.24
N SER A 529 7.25 36.62 22.43
CA SER A 529 6.08 37.32 22.98
C SER A 529 5.96 37.11 24.48
N ASP A 530 5.55 38.15 25.21
CA ASP A 530 5.28 38.07 26.66
C ASP A 530 4.20 37.04 27.02
N LYS A 531 3.28 36.76 26.10
CA LYS A 531 2.21 35.78 26.30
C LYS A 531 2.72 34.34 26.37
N LEU A 532 3.97 34.11 25.94
CA LEU A 532 4.64 32.82 26.07
C LEU A 532 5.39 32.66 27.39
N SER A 533 5.47 33.70 28.23
CA SER A 533 6.23 33.70 29.50
C SER A 533 5.99 32.47 30.37
N GLN A 534 4.73 32.09 30.57
CA GLN A 534 4.38 30.91 31.37
C GLN A 534 4.93 29.61 30.76
N MET A 535 4.88 29.49 29.43
CA MET A 535 5.37 28.31 28.71
C MET A 535 6.90 28.28 28.65
N LYS A 536 7.56 29.45 28.49
CA LYS A 536 9.01 29.61 28.59
C LYS A 536 9.54 29.15 29.96
N ASN A 537 8.88 29.53 31.05
CA ASN A 537 9.28 29.16 32.41
C ASN A 537 9.15 27.66 32.71
N GLN A 538 8.36 26.92 31.92
CA GLN A 538 8.09 25.50 32.10
C GLN A 538 8.74 24.63 31.01
N GLY A 539 9.59 25.21 30.16
CA GLY A 539 10.09 24.57 28.95
C GLY A 539 11.49 25.01 28.55
N GLN A 540 12.01 24.35 27.52
CA GLN A 540 13.22 24.75 26.83
C GLN A 540 12.90 25.79 25.77
N VAL A 541 13.68 26.85 25.71
CA VAL A 541 13.56 27.89 24.68
C VAL A 541 14.82 27.92 23.82
N HIS A 542 14.63 27.89 22.51
CA HIS A 542 15.67 28.06 21.51
C HIS A 542 15.41 29.34 20.71
N PHE A 543 16.23 30.35 20.93
CA PHE A 543 16.18 31.59 20.17
C PHE A 543 17.01 31.47 18.88
N LEU A 544 16.37 31.80 17.75
CA LEU A 544 16.97 31.86 16.43
C LEU A 544 17.00 33.32 15.98
N GLU A 545 18.19 33.90 15.88
CA GLU A 545 18.36 35.35 15.73
C GLU A 545 18.70 35.77 14.30
N LYS A 546 19.43 34.93 13.55
CA LYS A 546 19.99 35.29 12.24
C LYS A 546 19.12 34.76 11.10
N GLU A 547 18.72 35.65 10.21
CA GLU A 547 18.00 35.30 8.99
C GLU A 547 18.83 34.34 8.12
N HIS A 548 18.20 33.28 7.62
CA HIS A 548 18.83 32.27 6.75
C HIS A 548 20.12 31.60 7.31
N ALA A 549 20.35 31.66 8.62
CA ALA A 549 21.55 31.11 9.26
C ALA A 549 21.19 30.23 10.47
N LEU A 550 20.38 29.20 10.24
CA LEU A 550 20.10 28.20 11.28
C LEU A 550 21.36 27.43 11.67
N LEU A 551 22.18 27.03 10.68
CA LEU A 551 23.42 26.26 10.89
C LEU A 551 24.61 27.21 11.09
N GLU A 552 25.51 26.83 11.99
CA GLU A 552 26.69 27.61 12.37
C GLU A 552 27.98 26.86 12.00
N ALA A 553 28.99 27.59 11.52
CA ALA A 553 30.28 27.00 11.14
C ALA A 553 31.09 26.55 12.35
N SER A 554 30.92 27.23 13.49
CA SER A 554 31.62 26.93 14.74
C SER A 554 31.24 25.57 15.33
N GLU A 555 30.05 25.06 15.03
CA GLU A 555 29.58 23.77 15.54
C GLU A 555 29.92 22.60 14.59
N TYR A 556 30.42 22.89 13.37
CA TYR A 556 30.58 21.89 12.33
C TYR A 556 31.63 20.82 12.66
N GLU A 557 32.88 21.21 12.93
CA GLU A 557 33.98 20.24 13.10
C GLU A 557 33.67 19.24 14.23
N GLY A 558 33.21 19.74 15.39
CA GLY A 558 32.88 18.88 16.53
C GLY A 558 31.69 17.96 16.27
N LEU A 559 30.61 18.46 15.66
CA LEU A 559 29.44 17.62 15.37
C LEU A 559 29.70 16.64 14.22
N ASN A 560 30.48 17.04 13.23
CA ASN A 560 30.85 16.16 12.13
C ASN A 560 31.77 15.03 12.61
N GLU A 561 32.76 15.31 13.46
CA GLU A 561 33.62 14.28 14.06
C GLU A 561 32.81 13.23 14.85
N ILE A 562 31.79 13.67 15.61
CA ILE A 562 30.97 12.78 16.43
C ILE A 562 30.05 11.89 15.58
N TYR A 563 29.49 12.42 14.49
CA TYR A 563 28.38 11.79 13.78
C TYR A 563 28.70 11.33 12.35
N SER A 564 29.87 11.65 11.77
CA SER A 564 30.20 11.29 10.39
C SER A 564 30.15 9.78 10.15
N SER A 565 30.62 9.00 11.11
CA SER A 565 30.69 7.53 11.03
C SER A 565 29.32 6.84 10.97
N ILE A 566 28.22 7.56 11.26
CA ILE A 566 26.86 7.02 11.07
C ILE A 566 26.53 6.85 9.58
N PHE A 567 27.11 7.70 8.73
CA PHE A 567 26.74 7.83 7.32
C PHE A 567 27.75 7.21 6.33
N GLU A 568 28.84 6.66 6.87
CA GLU A 568 29.83 5.82 6.18
C GLU A 568 29.32 4.38 6.11
#